data_AF-A0A7C5W6I6-F1
#
_entry.id   AF-A0A7C5W6I6-F1
#
_cell.length_a   1.000
_cell.length_b   1.000
_cell.length_c   1.000
_cell.angle_alpha   90.00
_cell.angle_beta   90.00
_cell.angle_gamma   90.00
#
_symmetry.space_group_name_H-M   'P 1'
#
loop_
_entity.id
_entity.type
_entity.pdbx_description
1 polymer ?
#
loop_
_entity_poly.entity_id
_entity_poly.type
_entity_poly.pdbx_seq_one_letter_code
_entity_poly.pdbx_strand_id
1 'polypeptide(L)'
;MLQQLTVENYTLIRHLSVGFKKGFTVITGETGAGKSILIGALSLILGQRADSNVLLDKNTKCIIEGVFEGKPYQLQPFFSTNDLDYDDTIILRREISPAGKSRAFINDTPVNLNLMRALGEKLVDIHSQHAILTLNDPAFQLNIADEYAGHMQVLKQY
;
A
#
# COMPACT_ATOMS: atom_id res chain seq x y z
N MET A 1 -4.38 5.76 8.35
CA MET A 1 -5.27 4.59 8.22
C MET A 1 -5.95 4.64 6.86
N LEU A 2 -6.12 3.51 6.15
CA LEU A 2 -6.91 3.47 4.91
C LEU A 2 -8.37 3.83 5.23
N GLN A 3 -8.91 4.85 4.57
CA GLN A 3 -10.29 5.34 4.73
C GLN A 3 -11.18 4.93 3.56
N GLN A 4 -10.64 4.93 2.34
CA GLN A 4 -11.40 4.58 1.14
C GLN A 4 -10.50 3.86 0.14
N LEU A 5 -11.06 2.86 -0.56
CA LEU A 5 -10.45 2.22 -1.72
C LEU A 5 -11.45 2.28 -2.88
N THR A 6 -10.99 2.84 -4.00
CA THR A 6 -11.74 2.86 -5.26
C THR A 6 -10.96 2.08 -6.31
N VAL A 7 -11.65 1.20 -7.03
CA VAL A 7 -11.08 0.31 -8.04
C VAL A 7 -11.95 0.34 -9.28
N GLU A 8 -11.33 0.61 -10.43
CA GLU A 8 -11.99 0.62 -11.74
C GLU A 8 -11.23 -0.27 -12.72
N ASN A 9 -11.99 -1.09 -13.46
CA ASN A 9 -11.48 -1.93 -14.53
C ASN A 9 -10.30 -2.85 -14.14
N TYR A 10 -10.42 -3.58 -13.03
CA TYR A 10 -9.36 -4.45 -12.49
C TYR A 10 -9.84 -5.89 -12.32
N THR A 11 -9.23 -6.84 -13.01
CA THR A 11 -9.50 -8.29 -12.97
C THR A 11 -10.99 -8.65 -13.18
N LEU A 12 -11.77 -8.82 -12.11
CA LEU A 12 -13.22 -9.07 -12.14
C LEU A 12 -14.05 -7.85 -11.70
N ILE A 13 -13.40 -6.76 -11.28
CA ILE A 13 -14.02 -5.54 -10.79
C ILE A 13 -14.20 -4.55 -11.95
N ARG A 14 -15.45 -4.23 -12.29
CA ARG A 14 -15.76 -3.09 -13.18
C ARG A 14 -15.59 -1.77 -12.43
N HIS A 15 -16.25 -1.66 -11.29
CA HIS A 15 -16.18 -0.52 -10.39
C HIS A 15 -16.43 -1.01 -8.95
N LEU A 16 -15.64 -0.50 -8.01
CA LEU A 16 -15.75 -0.75 -6.58
C LEU A 16 -15.41 0.54 -5.84
N SER A 17 -16.20 0.89 -4.83
CA SER A 17 -15.87 1.94 -3.88
C SER A 17 -16.23 1.47 -2.48
N VAL A 18 -15.23 1.36 -1.61
CA VAL A 18 -15.39 0.83 -0.24
C VAL A 18 -14.78 1.80 0.75
N GLY A 19 -15.57 2.18 1.76
CA GLY A 19 -15.10 2.92 2.92
C GLY A 19 -14.70 1.98 4.06
N PHE A 20 -13.61 2.31 4.75
CA PHE A 20 -13.07 1.57 5.88
C PHE A 20 -13.23 2.37 7.17
N LYS A 21 -13.59 1.67 8.25
CA LYS A 21 -13.72 2.27 9.59
C LYS A 21 -12.52 1.89 10.46
N LYS A 22 -12.26 2.74 11.46
CA LYS A 22 -11.16 2.53 12.39
C LYS A 22 -11.37 1.26 13.20
N GLY A 23 -10.28 0.56 13.46
CA GLY A 23 -10.28 -0.71 14.18
C GLY A 23 -10.30 -1.89 13.22
N PHE A 24 -11.21 -2.83 13.43
CA PHE A 24 -11.20 -4.12 12.75
C PHE A 24 -12.27 -4.17 11.66
N THR A 25 -11.83 -4.40 10.42
CA THR A 25 -12.72 -4.63 9.27
C THR A 25 -12.58 -6.07 8.81
N VAL A 26 -13.70 -6.77 8.67
CA VAL A 26 -13.74 -8.15 8.16
C VAL A 26 -14.31 -8.13 6.75
N ILE A 27 -13.60 -8.74 5.81
CA ILE A 27 -14.07 -8.97 4.45
C ILE A 27 -14.46 -10.44 4.33
N THR A 28 -15.73 -10.71 4.05
CA THR A 28 -16.29 -12.04 3.84
C THR A 28 -16.82 -12.19 2.42
N GLY A 29 -17.11 -13.42 2.02
CA GLY A 29 -17.66 -13.76 0.71
C GLY A 29 -17.85 -15.26 0.57
N GLU A 30 -18.43 -15.68 -0.55
CA GLU A 30 -18.65 -17.09 -0.87
C GLU A 30 -17.33 -17.82 -1.18
N THR A 31 -16.42 -17.13 -1.88
CA THR A 31 -15.10 -17.66 -2.25
C THR A 31 -13.98 -16.74 -1.78
N GLY A 32 -12.78 -17.31 -1.58
CA GLY A 32 -11.57 -16.53 -1.25
C GLY A 32 -11.09 -15.60 -2.36
N ALA A 33 -11.61 -15.74 -3.59
CA ALA A 33 -11.15 -14.99 -4.75
C ALA A 33 -11.40 -13.48 -4.61
N GLY A 34 -12.57 -13.07 -4.12
CA GLY A 34 -12.91 -11.64 -3.96
C GLY A 34 -11.96 -10.92 -2.98
N LYS A 35 -11.61 -11.60 -1.87
CA LYS A 35 -10.64 -11.08 -0.90
C LYS A 35 -9.26 -10.93 -1.54
N SER A 36 -8.77 -11.97 -2.24
CA SER A 36 -7.46 -11.92 -2.89
C SER A 36 -7.39 -10.84 -3.98
N ILE A 37 -8.46 -10.63 -4.73
CA ILE A 37 -8.56 -9.55 -5.72
C ILE A 37 -8.46 -8.18 -5.05
N LEU A 38 -9.18 -7.96 -3.95
CA LEU A 38 -9.15 -6.68 -3.23
C LEU A 38 -7.76 -6.39 -2.63
N ILE A 39 -7.12 -7.40 -2.05
CA ILE A 39 -5.74 -7.30 -1.56
C ILE A 39 -4.77 -7.05 -2.73
N GLY A 40 -4.95 -7.71 -3.88
CA GLY A 40 -4.17 -7.47 -5.09
C GLY A 40 -4.28 -6.03 -5.59
N ALA A 41 -5.48 -5.45 -5.60
CA ALA A 41 -5.69 -4.05 -5.95
C ALA A 41 -4.97 -3.11 -4.97
N LEU A 42 -5.12 -3.34 -3.66
CA LEU A 42 -4.42 -2.56 -2.62
C LEU A 42 -2.90 -2.65 -2.79
N SER A 43 -2.35 -3.82 -3.06
CA SER A 43 -0.91 -4.01 -3.29
C SER A 43 -0.37 -3.16 -4.45
N LEU A 44 -1.17 -2.88 -5.50
CA LEU A 44 -0.75 -2.06 -6.63
C LEU A 44 -0.56 -0.57 -6.27
N ILE A 45 -1.40 -0.02 -5.40
CA ILE A 45 -1.21 1.36 -4.89
C ILE A 45 -0.14 1.44 -3.79
N LEU A 46 0.29 0.29 -3.24
CA LEU A 46 1.46 0.17 -2.36
C LEU A 46 2.76 -0.10 -3.14
N GLY A 47 2.73 0.01 -4.46
CA GLY A 47 3.92 -0.04 -5.30
C GLY A 47 4.36 -1.44 -5.72
N GLN A 48 3.50 -2.46 -5.62
CA GLN A 48 3.74 -3.73 -6.32
C GLN A 48 3.66 -3.55 -7.84
N ARG A 49 4.36 -4.43 -8.56
CA ARG A 49 4.31 -4.45 -10.02
C ARG A 49 2.97 -5.01 -10.46
N ALA A 50 2.41 -4.42 -11.50
CA ALA A 50 1.23 -4.97 -12.15
C ALA A 50 1.62 -6.09 -13.09
N ASP A 51 0.85 -7.18 -13.05
CA ASP A 51 0.90 -8.20 -14.10
C ASP A 51 0.28 -7.67 -15.40
N SER A 52 0.65 -8.29 -16.52
CA SER A 52 0.15 -7.90 -17.85
C SER A 52 -1.35 -8.13 -18.05
N ASN A 53 -2.00 -8.93 -17.21
CA ASN A 53 -3.41 -9.32 -17.32
C ASN A 53 -4.33 -8.73 -16.23
N VAL A 54 -3.97 -7.59 -15.65
CA VAL A 54 -4.78 -6.94 -14.60
C VAL A 54 -6.06 -6.27 -15.12
N LEU A 55 -6.18 -6.02 -16.43
CA LEU A 55 -7.32 -5.30 -17.02
C LEU A 55 -8.52 -6.23 -17.23
N LEU A 56 -9.70 -5.83 -16.79
CA LEU A 56 -10.95 -6.52 -17.10
C LEU A 56 -11.36 -6.28 -18.56
N ASP A 57 -11.50 -5.02 -18.94
CA ASP A 57 -11.64 -4.55 -20.31
C ASP A 57 -10.28 -4.05 -20.82
N LYS A 58 -9.79 -4.73 -21.85
CA LYS A 58 -8.47 -4.49 -22.45
C LYS A 58 -8.39 -3.18 -23.23
N ASN A 59 -9.50 -2.48 -23.44
CA ASN A 59 -9.53 -1.22 -24.19
C ASN A 59 -9.58 0.02 -23.30
N THR A 60 -9.84 -0.15 -22.01
CA THR A 60 -9.96 0.95 -21.04
C THR A 60 -8.83 0.89 -20.01
N LYS A 61 -8.46 2.01 -19.40
CA LYS A 61 -7.45 2.01 -18.34
C LYS A 61 -8.01 1.43 -17.04
N CYS A 62 -7.15 0.81 -16.24
CA CYS A 62 -7.43 0.45 -14.85
C CYS A 62 -6.99 1.60 -13.95
N ILE A 63 -7.79 1.91 -12.94
CA ILE A 63 -7.51 2.94 -11.93
C ILE A 63 -7.74 2.32 -10.56
N ILE A 64 -6.75 2.46 -9.68
CA ILE A 64 -6.87 2.08 -8.28
C ILE A 64 -6.45 3.28 -7.46
N GLU A 65 -7.27 3.67 -6.50
CA GLU A 65 -7.04 4.82 -5.64
C GLU A 65 -7.33 4.46 -4.18
N GLY A 66 -6.39 4.78 -3.30
CA GLY A 66 -6.54 4.63 -1.86
C GLY A 66 -6.37 5.96 -1.15
N VAL A 67 -7.29 6.26 -0.25
CA VAL A 67 -7.27 7.46 0.60
C VAL A 67 -6.87 7.04 2.00
N PHE A 68 -5.83 7.67 2.54
CA PHE A 68 -5.27 7.38 3.84
C PHE A 68 -5.29 8.63 4.73
N GLU A 69 -5.56 8.44 6.02
CA GLU A 69 -5.35 9.48 7.02
C GLU A 69 -3.85 9.69 7.27
N GLY A 70 -3.34 10.91 7.09
CA GLY A 70 -1.91 11.25 7.16
C GLY A 70 -1.39 11.55 8.57
N LYS A 71 -2.23 12.10 9.46
CA LYS A 71 -1.83 12.52 10.83
C LYS A 71 -1.11 11.46 11.68
N PRO A 72 -1.52 10.18 11.69
CA PRO A 72 -0.96 9.20 12.62
C PRO A 72 0.51 8.82 12.38
N TYR A 73 1.10 9.17 11.23
CA TYR A 73 2.33 8.54 10.76
C TYR A 73 3.56 9.46 10.71
N GLN A 74 3.44 10.72 11.13
CA GLN A 74 4.55 11.71 11.10
C GLN A 74 5.30 11.74 9.76
N LEU A 75 4.55 11.73 8.65
CA LEU A 75 5.11 11.60 7.30
C LEU A 75 5.59 12.93 6.70
N GLN A 76 5.45 14.06 7.38
CA GLN A 76 5.88 15.37 6.88
C GLN A 76 7.32 15.37 6.34
N PRO A 77 8.32 14.79 7.03
CA PRO A 77 9.70 14.79 6.52
C PRO A 77 9.86 13.98 5.24
N PHE A 78 9.08 12.90 5.07
CA PHE A 78 9.11 12.09 3.85
C PHE A 78 8.60 12.90 2.67
N PHE A 79 7.50 13.64 2.84
CA PHE A 79 6.92 14.47 1.78
C PHE A 79 7.83 15.64 1.42
N SER A 80 8.37 16.36 2.42
CA SER A 80 9.27 17.50 2.17
C SER A 80 10.56 17.08 1.47
N THR A 81 11.13 15.92 1.84
CA THR A 81 12.39 15.43 1.23
C THR A 81 12.21 14.99 -0.22
N ASN A 82 10.98 14.66 -0.62
CA ASN A 82 10.67 14.17 -1.97
C ASN A 82 9.89 15.19 -2.81
N ASP A 83 9.85 16.45 -2.37
CA ASP A 83 9.13 17.55 -3.04
C ASP A 83 7.64 17.23 -3.31
N LEU A 84 6.98 16.59 -2.33
CA LEU A 84 5.55 16.24 -2.40
C LEU A 84 4.73 17.14 -1.47
N ASP A 85 3.53 17.51 -1.92
CA ASP A 85 2.56 18.24 -1.11
C ASP A 85 2.00 17.35 -0.01
N TYR A 86 2.22 17.74 1.25
CA TYR A 86 1.68 17.05 2.41
C TYR A 86 0.34 17.66 2.83
N ASP A 87 -0.62 16.79 3.09
CA ASP A 87 -1.93 17.14 3.64
C ASP A 87 -2.32 16.13 4.73
N ASP A 88 -3.34 16.45 5.51
CA ASP A 88 -3.98 15.57 6.49
C ASP A 88 -4.53 14.28 5.84
N THR A 89 -4.75 14.33 4.52
CA THR A 89 -5.19 13.22 3.69
C THR A 89 -4.12 12.86 2.67
N ILE A 90 -3.80 11.58 2.55
CA ILE A 90 -2.83 11.05 1.58
C ILE A 90 -3.59 10.23 0.55
N ILE A 91 -3.43 10.57 -0.72
CA ILE A 91 -4.07 9.89 -1.84
C ILE A 91 -2.99 9.17 -2.65
N LEU A 92 -3.09 7.84 -2.73
CA LEU A 92 -2.25 7.01 -3.59
C LEU A 92 -3.08 6.54 -4.77
N ARG A 93 -2.67 6.88 -6.00
CA ARG A 93 -3.36 6.45 -7.23
C ARG A 93 -2.42 5.73 -8.18
N ARG A 94 -2.84 4.56 -8.65
CA ARG A 94 -2.18 3.76 -9.68
C ARG A 94 -3.06 3.71 -10.91
N GLU A 95 -2.50 4.07 -12.06
CA GLU A 95 -3.17 3.90 -13.36
C GLU A 95 -2.40 2.91 -14.22
N ILE A 96 -3.11 2.06 -14.95
CA ILE A 96 -2.54 1.06 -15.85
C ILE A 96 -3.30 1.12 -17.18
N SER A 97 -2.58 1.48 -18.23
CA SER A 97 -3.15 1.60 -19.58
C SER A 97 -3.24 0.24 -20.30
N PRO A 98 -4.12 0.09 -21.29
CA PRO A 98 -4.13 -1.03 -22.25
C PRO A 98 -2.77 -1.38 -22.84
N ALA A 99 -1.91 -0.37 -23.07
CA ALA A 99 -0.57 -0.54 -23.61
C ALA A 99 0.45 -1.05 -22.58
N GLY A 100 0.02 -1.39 -21.35
CA GLY A 100 0.88 -1.87 -20.26
C GLY A 100 1.66 -0.76 -19.55
N LYS A 101 1.58 0.49 -20.00
CA LYS A 101 2.20 1.63 -19.30
C LYS A 101 1.47 1.86 -17.98
N SER A 102 2.23 1.91 -16.89
CA SER A 102 1.71 2.18 -15.55
C SER A 102 2.23 3.50 -15.00
N ARG A 103 1.36 4.26 -14.32
CA ARG A 103 1.65 5.55 -13.69
C ARG A 103 1.28 5.48 -12.22
N ALA A 104 2.09 6.10 -11.37
CA ALA A 104 1.83 6.25 -9.95
C ALA A 104 1.67 7.74 -9.62
N PHE A 105 0.81 8.04 -8.67
CA PHE A 105 0.58 9.38 -8.15
C PHE A 105 0.48 9.34 -6.63
N ILE A 106 1.03 10.39 -6.00
CA ILE A 106 0.85 10.70 -4.58
C ILE A 106 0.32 12.12 -4.52
N ASN A 107 -0.86 12.35 -3.93
CA ASN A 107 -1.50 13.67 -3.83
C ASN A 107 -1.50 14.42 -5.19
N ASP A 108 -2.01 13.74 -6.23
CA ASP A 108 -2.04 14.19 -7.63
C ASP A 108 -0.68 14.48 -8.30
N THR A 109 0.44 14.36 -7.58
CA THR A 109 1.78 14.51 -8.13
C THR A 109 2.25 13.18 -8.73
N PRO A 110 2.70 13.14 -10.01
CA PRO A 110 3.21 11.92 -10.62
C PRO A 110 4.54 11.52 -10.01
N VAL A 111 4.65 10.26 -9.58
CA VAL A 111 5.85 9.73 -8.93
C VAL A 111 6.36 8.45 -9.58
N ASN A 112 7.61 8.11 -9.31
CA ASN A 112 8.14 6.79 -9.67
C ASN A 112 7.57 5.70 -8.75
N LEU A 113 7.64 4.44 -9.20
CA LEU A 113 7.09 3.31 -8.46
C LEU A 113 7.81 3.04 -7.13
N ASN A 114 9.12 3.31 -7.06
CA ASN A 114 9.91 3.05 -5.87
C ASN A 114 9.53 4.01 -4.73
N LEU A 115 9.25 5.27 -5.06
CA LEU A 115 8.79 6.28 -4.10
C LEU A 115 7.40 5.94 -3.56
N MET A 116 6.47 5.52 -4.44
CA MET A 116 5.17 5.00 -4.03
C MET A 116 5.32 3.79 -3.11
N ARG A 117 6.24 2.86 -3.40
CA ARG A 117 6.50 1.71 -2.54
C ARG A 117 7.04 2.11 -1.17
N ALA A 118 8.03 3.00 -1.13
CA ALA A 118 8.61 3.49 0.12
C ALA A 118 7.58 4.19 1.02
N LEU A 119 6.59 4.89 0.43
CA LEU A 119 5.46 5.44 1.18
C LEU A 119 4.47 4.34 1.60
N GLY A 120 4.15 3.41 0.70
CA GLY A 120 3.22 2.30 0.94
C GLY A 120 3.63 1.44 2.14
N GLU A 121 4.93 1.11 2.25
CA GLU A 121 5.52 0.35 3.37
C GLU A 121 5.35 1.06 4.73
N LYS A 122 5.21 2.40 4.75
CA LYS A 122 4.94 3.17 5.97
C LYS A 122 3.45 3.23 6.33
N LEU A 123 2.57 2.97 5.37
CA LEU A 123 1.12 3.12 5.51
C LEU A 123 0.42 1.80 5.80
N VAL A 124 0.89 0.70 5.19
CA VAL A 124 0.23 -0.61 5.24
C VAL A 124 1.27 -1.71 5.32
N ASP A 125 1.06 -2.64 6.25
CA ASP A 125 1.73 -3.93 6.29
C ASP A 125 0.75 -5.03 5.83
N ILE A 126 1.17 -5.86 4.87
CA ILE A 126 0.36 -6.95 4.31
C ILE A 126 0.94 -8.29 4.73
N HIS A 127 0.25 -8.96 5.67
CA HIS A 127 0.54 -10.33 6.03
C HIS A 127 -0.31 -11.30 5.19
N SER A 128 0.34 -11.99 4.26
CA SER A 128 -0.27 -13.04 3.44
C SER A 128 0.22 -14.43 3.86
N GLN A 129 -0.30 -15.47 3.21
CA GLN A 129 -0.05 -16.88 3.54
C GLN A 129 1.44 -17.30 3.48
N HIS A 130 2.32 -16.45 2.93
CA HIS A 130 3.78 -16.66 2.85
C HIS A 130 4.60 -15.63 3.65
N ALA A 131 3.98 -14.72 4.41
CA ALA A 131 4.65 -13.64 5.14
C ALA A 131 5.36 -14.10 6.45
N ILE A 132 5.38 -15.40 6.73
CA ILE A 132 5.92 -15.98 7.98
C ILE A 132 7.46 -15.92 8.04
N LEU A 133 8.13 -15.52 6.96
CA LEU A 133 9.60 -15.52 6.90
C LEU A 133 10.26 -14.49 7.84
N THR A 134 9.60 -13.38 8.17
CA THR A 134 10.21 -12.29 8.97
C THR A 134 10.33 -12.63 10.45
N LEU A 135 9.40 -13.43 11.01
CA LEU A 135 9.47 -13.84 12.43
C LEU A 135 10.66 -14.78 12.70
N ASN A 136 11.16 -15.46 11.67
CA ASN A 136 12.31 -16.35 11.77
C ASN A 136 13.63 -15.66 11.39
N ASP A 137 13.60 -14.38 11.03
CA ASP A 137 14.82 -13.61 10.76
C ASP A 137 15.54 -13.30 12.08
N PRO A 138 16.76 -13.80 12.31
CA PRO A 138 17.51 -13.53 13.53
C PRO A 138 17.74 -12.03 13.78
N ALA A 139 17.89 -11.23 12.72
CA ALA A 139 18.08 -9.79 12.86
C ALA A 139 16.81 -9.11 13.40
N PHE A 140 15.64 -9.52 12.92
CA PHE A 140 14.36 -9.05 13.42
C PHE A 140 14.12 -9.45 14.87
N GLN A 141 14.44 -10.70 15.23
CA GLN A 141 14.33 -11.21 16.60
C GLN A 141 15.24 -10.44 17.57
N LEU A 142 16.49 -10.18 17.20
CA LEU A 142 17.43 -9.39 18.01
C LEU A 142 16.94 -7.97 18.20
N ASN A 143 16.43 -7.33 17.13
CA ASN A 143 15.90 -5.97 17.22
C ASN A 143 14.72 -5.89 18.22
N ILE A 144 13.80 -6.86 18.19
CA ILE A 144 12.71 -6.95 19.18
C ILE A 144 13.26 -7.10 20.60
N ALA A 145 14.27 -7.97 20.79
CA ALA A 145 14.86 -8.20 22.10
C ALA A 145 15.58 -6.95 22.63
N ASP A 146 16.32 -6.25 21.78
CA ASP A 146 17.04 -5.02 22.12
C ASP A 146 16.10 -3.84 22.38
N GLU A 147 15.00 -3.74 21.63
CA GLU A 147 13.94 -2.76 21.89
C GLU A 147 13.28 -3.03 23.25
N TYR A 148 12.92 -4.29 23.53
CA TYR A 148 12.32 -4.69 24.80
C TYR A 148 13.26 -4.46 26.00
N ALA A 149 14.55 -4.75 25.83
CA ALA A 149 15.56 -4.54 26.86
C ALA A 149 16.02 -3.08 26.99
N GLY A 150 15.59 -2.18 26.11
CA GLY A 150 15.97 -0.76 26.13
C GLY A 150 17.41 -0.51 25.65
N HIS A 151 18.01 -1.42 24.90
CA HIS A 151 19.40 -1.36 24.46
C HIS A 151 19.67 -0.42 23.27
N MET A 152 18.64 0.26 22.75
CA MET A 152 18.76 1.13 21.57
C MET A 152 19.82 2.23 21.68
N GLN A 153 20.12 2.72 22.90
CA GLN A 153 21.19 3.69 23.11
C GLN A 153 22.58 3.05 23.13
N VAL A 154 22.71 1.84 23.67
CA VAL A 154 23.98 1.09 23.74
C VAL A 154 24.41 0.65 22.35
N LEU A 155 23.45 0.21 21.53
CA LEU A 155 23.68 -0.14 20.12
C LEU A 155 24.26 1.01 19.28
N LYS A 156 23.88 2.26 19.58
CA LYS A 156 24.44 3.45 18.87
C LYS A 156 25.89 3.74 19.22
N GLN A 157 26.43 3.13 20.27
CA GLN A 157 27.81 3.32 20.73
C GLN A 157 28.77 2.23 20.21
N TYR A 158 28.24 1.21 19.55
CA TYR A 158 28.99 0.13 18.90
C TYR A 158 29.26 0.48 17.43
#